data_AF-A0A0H5RUM1-F1
#
_entry.id   AF-A0A0H5RUM1-F1
#
_cell.length_a   1.000
_cell.length_b   1.000
_cell.length_c   1.000
_cell.angle_alpha   90.00
_cell.angle_beta   90.00
_cell.angle_gamma   90.00
#
_symmetry.space_group_name_H-M   'P 1'
#
loop_
_entity.id
_entity.type
_entity.pdbx_description
1 polymer ?
#
loop_
_entity_poly.entity_id
_entity_poly.type
_entity_poly.pdbx_seq_one_letter_code
_entity_poly.pdbx_strand_id
1 'polypeptide(L)'
;MTVLAREFERLDTEFVWSTGELAPQARLGRLTTHLHTAWQANPHLTEAMVRAFVVADTEATSAIEHAVAVIEDMLARALGGPTPSAHDRDVASLIADVWLANLIAVIGGRIDADLARERIDRTTRQLVHGTHTTT
;
A
#
# COMPACT_ATOMS: atom_id res chain seq x y z
N MET A 1 10.98 -16.10 2.00
CA MET A 1 9.82 -15.26 2.35
C MET A 1 10.28 -14.21 3.34
N THR A 2 10.07 -12.92 3.06
CA THR A 2 10.55 -11.82 3.92
C THR A 2 9.59 -11.57 5.09
N VAL A 3 10.07 -10.91 6.15
CA VAL A 3 9.24 -10.47 7.28
C VAL A 3 8.08 -9.59 6.80
N LEU A 4 8.35 -8.74 5.81
CA LEU A 4 7.38 -7.86 5.17
C LEU A 4 6.25 -8.63 4.48
N ALA A 5 6.59 -9.63 3.66
CA ALA A 5 5.60 -10.46 2.99
C ALA A 5 4.70 -11.20 4.00
N ARG A 6 5.29 -11.76 5.06
CA ARG A 6 4.53 -12.45 6.12
C ARG A 6 3.59 -11.52 6.88
N GLU A 7 4.04 -10.30 7.19
CA GLU A 7 3.17 -9.31 7.83
C GLU A 7 2.03 -8.90 6.89
N PHE A 8 2.29 -8.70 5.60
CA PHE A 8 1.22 -8.40 4.65
C PHE A 8 0.23 -9.56 4.45
N GLU A 9 0.69 -10.82 4.41
CA GLU A 9 -0.18 -11.99 4.36
C GLU A 9 -1.06 -12.12 5.62
N ARG A 10 -0.49 -11.82 6.79
CA ARG A 10 -1.25 -11.76 8.04
C ARG A 10 -2.33 -10.68 7.96
N LEU A 11 -1.99 -9.51 7.41
CA LEU A 11 -2.92 -8.42 7.22
C LEU A 11 -4.04 -8.74 6.21
N ASP A 12 -3.72 -9.42 5.11
CA ASP A 12 -4.72 -9.89 4.14
C ASP A 12 -5.77 -10.80 4.81
N THR A 13 -5.32 -11.61 5.77
CA THR A 13 -6.19 -12.52 6.52
C THR A 13 -7.04 -11.80 7.57
N GLU A 14 -6.51 -10.74 8.18
CA GLU A 14 -7.20 -9.96 9.23
C GLU A 14 -8.24 -8.97 8.67
N PHE A 15 -8.13 -8.61 7.39
CA PHE A 15 -9.00 -7.61 6.78
C PHE A 15 -10.29 -8.22 6.23
N VAL A 16 -11.44 -7.67 6.63
CA VAL A 16 -12.73 -8.04 6.04
C VAL A 16 -12.90 -7.30 4.72
N TRP A 17 -12.58 -7.98 3.61
CA TRP A 17 -12.69 -7.44 2.25
C TRP A 17 -14.13 -7.35 1.72
N SER A 18 -15.13 -7.61 2.56
CA SER A 18 -16.52 -7.61 2.12
C SER A 18 -16.96 -6.23 1.61
N THR A 19 -17.71 -6.23 0.51
CA THR A 19 -18.27 -5.03 -0.12
C THR A 19 -19.42 -4.41 0.69
N GLY A 20 -19.93 -5.12 1.71
CA GLY A 20 -21.25 -4.89 2.30
C GLY A 20 -21.35 -3.84 3.41
N GLU A 21 -20.26 -3.42 4.05
CA GLU A 21 -20.35 -2.60 5.27
C GLU A 21 -19.66 -1.22 5.20
N LEU A 22 -18.73 -1.01 4.27
CA LEU A 22 -17.96 0.23 4.16
C LEU A 22 -17.81 0.67 2.70
N ALA A 23 -17.81 1.97 2.44
CA ALA A 23 -17.47 2.51 1.12
C ALA A 23 -16.00 2.19 0.76
N PRO A 24 -15.62 2.07 -0.53
CA PRO A 24 -14.23 1.82 -0.95
C PRO A 24 -13.21 2.77 -0.30
N GLN A 25 -13.55 4.05 -0.18
CA GLN A 25 -12.71 5.07 0.46
C GLN A 25 -12.48 4.78 1.95
N ALA A 26 -13.49 4.28 2.66
CA ALA A 26 -13.38 3.93 4.06
C ALA A 26 -12.53 2.67 4.28
N ARG A 27 -12.64 1.67 3.38
CA ARG A 27 -11.77 0.49 3.39
C ARG A 27 -10.31 0.87 3.13
N LEU A 28 -10.05 1.70 2.12
CA LEU A 28 -8.72 2.22 1.84
C LEU A 28 -8.16 3.02 3.02
N GLY A 29 -8.92 3.94 3.59
CA GLY A 29 -8.46 4.71 4.76
C GLY A 29 -8.08 3.84 5.95
N ARG A 30 -8.83 2.76 6.20
CA ARG A 30 -8.51 1.78 7.25
C ARG A 30 -7.23 1.01 6.93
N LEU A 31 -7.09 0.51 5.70
CA LEU A 31 -5.89 -0.18 5.24
C LEU A 31 -4.66 0.72 5.37
N THR A 32 -4.71 1.93 4.83
CA THR A 32 -3.61 2.90 4.85
C THR A 32 -3.22 3.29 6.27
N THR A 33 -4.20 3.49 7.15
CA THR A 33 -3.94 3.76 8.56
C THR A 33 -3.15 2.62 9.20
N HIS A 34 -3.57 1.39 8.94
CA HIS A 34 -2.93 0.21 9.51
C HIS A 34 -1.51 0.02 8.99
N LEU A 35 -1.31 0.09 7.67
CA LEU A 35 0.02 -0.03 7.05
C LEU A 35 1.01 0.99 7.62
N HIS A 36 0.55 2.23 7.77
CA HIS A 36 1.37 3.29 8.33
C HIS A 36 1.73 3.03 9.80
N THR A 37 0.78 2.62 10.63
CA THR A 37 1.04 2.25 12.03
C THR A 37 2.01 1.08 12.12
N ALA A 38 1.85 0.05 11.29
CA ALA A 38 2.72 -1.12 11.27
C ALA A 38 4.17 -0.75 10.90
N TRP A 39 4.35 0.17 9.94
CA TRP A 39 5.66 0.69 9.56
C TRP A 39 6.32 1.54 10.64
N GLN A 40 5.58 2.45 11.27
CA GLN A 40 6.14 3.27 12.35
C GLN A 40 6.51 2.43 13.58
N ALA A 41 5.75 1.37 13.87
CA ALA A 41 5.98 0.50 15.02
C ALA A 41 7.13 -0.50 14.82
N ASN A 42 7.57 -0.76 13.58
CA ASN A 42 8.60 -1.76 13.28
C ASN A 42 9.79 -1.17 12.53
N PRO A 43 10.81 -0.66 13.24
CA PRO A 43 12.05 -0.16 12.63
C PRO A 43 12.74 -1.19 11.72
N HIS A 44 12.66 -2.48 12.05
CA HIS A 44 13.19 -3.57 11.22
C HIS A 44 12.43 -3.79 9.92
N LEU A 45 11.12 -3.47 9.88
CA LEU A 45 10.31 -3.54 8.68
C LEU A 45 10.68 -2.41 7.71
N THR A 46 10.81 -1.19 8.26
CA THR A 46 11.33 -0.03 7.54
C THR A 46 12.74 -0.30 7.01
N GLU A 47 13.63 -0.84 7.85
CA GLU A 47 15.01 -1.18 7.47
C GLU A 47 15.07 -2.30 6.42
N ALA A 48 14.26 -3.35 6.54
CA ALA A 48 14.20 -4.43 5.55
C ALA A 48 13.73 -3.90 4.19
N MET A 49 12.74 -3.00 4.18
CA MET A 49 12.29 -2.30 2.97
C MET A 49 13.40 -1.43 2.38
N VAL A 50 14.08 -0.62 3.20
CA VAL A 50 15.24 0.20 2.78
C VAL A 50 16.31 -0.66 2.13
N ARG A 51 16.72 -1.75 2.79
CA ARG A 51 17.78 -2.64 2.26
C ARG A 51 17.34 -3.32 0.97
N ALA A 52 16.09 -3.75 0.88
CA ALA A 52 15.58 -4.31 -0.37
C ALA A 52 15.65 -3.26 -1.50
N PHE A 53 15.26 -2.00 -1.22
CA PHE A 53 15.36 -0.90 -2.19
C PHE A 53 16.78 -0.50 -2.60
N VAL A 54 17.72 -0.46 -1.65
CA VAL A 54 19.09 0.00 -1.88
C VAL A 54 19.98 -1.08 -2.48
N VAL A 55 19.76 -2.35 -2.12
CA VAL A 55 20.69 -3.43 -2.50
C VAL A 55 20.62 -3.75 -3.98
N ALA A 56 19.44 -3.65 -4.63
CA ALA A 56 19.24 -3.83 -6.08
C ALA A 56 20.28 -4.79 -6.73
N ASP A 57 20.47 -5.94 -6.09
CA ASP A 57 21.22 -7.07 -6.62
C ASP A 57 20.14 -8.06 -7.02
N THR A 58 20.26 -8.64 -8.21
CA THR A 58 19.16 -9.32 -8.94
C THR A 58 18.40 -10.38 -8.15
N GLU A 59 18.92 -10.88 -7.03
CA GLU A 59 18.24 -11.82 -6.13
C GLU A 59 17.25 -11.17 -5.14
N ALA A 60 17.46 -9.91 -4.72
CA ALA A 60 16.56 -9.19 -3.80
C ALA A 60 15.30 -8.67 -4.50
N THR A 61 15.31 -8.59 -5.83
CA THR A 61 14.19 -8.13 -6.67
C THR A 61 12.92 -8.96 -6.44
N SER A 62 13.04 -10.28 -6.35
CA SER A 62 11.88 -11.19 -6.19
C SER A 62 11.07 -10.94 -4.91
N ALA A 63 11.75 -10.59 -3.81
CA ALA A 63 11.11 -10.32 -2.54
C ALA A 63 10.38 -8.97 -2.53
N ILE A 64 10.90 -8.00 -3.27
CA ILE A 64 10.30 -6.66 -3.43
C ILE A 64 9.09 -6.76 -4.35
N GLU A 65 9.25 -7.41 -5.51
CA GLU A 65 8.15 -7.67 -6.44
C GLU A 65 7.00 -8.38 -5.73
N HIS A 66 7.31 -9.36 -4.89
CA HIS A 66 6.29 -10.04 -4.10
C HIS A 66 5.61 -9.11 -3.08
N ALA A 67 6.36 -8.29 -2.34
CA ALA A 67 5.76 -7.34 -1.39
C ALA A 67 4.90 -6.27 -2.09
N VAL A 68 5.35 -5.77 -3.24
CA VAL A 68 4.58 -4.84 -4.09
C VAL A 68 3.28 -5.52 -4.56
N ALA A 69 3.37 -6.75 -5.08
CA ALA A 69 2.20 -7.50 -5.53
C ALA A 69 1.18 -7.75 -4.40
N VAL A 70 1.64 -8.02 -3.16
CA VAL A 70 0.72 -8.18 -2.03
C VAL A 70 0.05 -6.84 -1.67
N ILE A 71 0.80 -5.74 -1.64
CA ILE A 71 0.21 -4.40 -1.37
C ILE A 71 -0.81 -4.03 -2.45
N GLU A 72 -0.49 -4.26 -3.73
CA GLU A 72 -1.39 -4.01 -4.85
C GLU A 72 -2.68 -4.84 -4.73
N ASP A 73 -2.59 -6.12 -4.38
CA ASP A 73 -3.78 -6.98 -4.20
C ASP A 73 -4.65 -6.50 -3.02
N MET A 74 -4.03 -6.14 -1.89
CA MET A 74 -4.74 -5.56 -0.74
C MET A 74 -5.45 -4.25 -1.10
N LEU A 75 -4.79 -3.37 -1.87
CA LEU A 75 -5.38 -2.11 -2.34
C LEU A 75 -6.54 -2.36 -3.33
N ALA A 76 -6.38 -3.31 -4.25
CA ALA A 76 -7.43 -3.69 -5.20
C ALA A 76 -8.65 -4.25 -4.47
N ARG A 77 -8.45 -5.07 -3.43
CA ARG A 77 -9.53 -5.59 -2.58
C ARG A 77 -10.16 -4.52 -1.71
N ALA A 78 -9.39 -3.54 -1.23
CA ALA A 78 -9.95 -2.38 -0.54
C ALA A 78 -10.89 -1.57 -1.46
N LEU A 79 -10.56 -1.48 -2.75
CA LEU A 79 -11.37 -0.82 -3.77
C LEU A 79 -12.62 -1.63 -4.15
N GLY A 80 -12.42 -2.79 -4.77
CA GLY A 80 -13.48 -3.60 -5.41
C GLY A 80 -14.02 -4.76 -4.57
N GLY A 81 -13.52 -4.96 -3.34
CA GLY A 81 -13.88 -6.07 -2.49
C GLY A 81 -13.22 -7.40 -2.90
N PRO A 82 -13.83 -8.58 -2.62
CA PRO A 82 -13.16 -9.87 -2.81
C PRO A 82 -12.86 -10.21 -4.28
N THR A 83 -13.53 -9.53 -5.23
CA THR A 83 -13.32 -9.69 -6.67
C THR A 83 -13.12 -8.33 -7.33
N PRO A 84 -11.90 -7.76 -7.25
CA PRO A 84 -11.60 -6.45 -7.85
C PRO A 84 -11.76 -6.47 -9.37
N SER A 85 -12.36 -5.42 -9.92
CA SER A 85 -12.43 -5.20 -11.37
C SER A 85 -11.06 -4.85 -11.95
N ALA A 86 -10.94 -4.85 -13.28
CA ALA A 86 -9.72 -4.36 -13.95
C ALA A 86 -9.41 -2.91 -13.56
N HIS A 87 -10.45 -2.07 -13.49
CA HIS A 87 -10.31 -0.69 -13.06
C HIS A 87 -9.82 -0.56 -11.62
N ASP A 88 -10.32 -1.39 -10.69
CA ASP A 88 -9.85 -1.38 -9.30
C ASP A 88 -8.37 -1.74 -9.21
N ARG A 89 -7.89 -2.66 -10.06
CA ARG A 89 -6.47 -3.02 -10.13
C ARG A 89 -5.62 -1.90 -10.71
N ASP A 90 -6.09 -1.22 -11.77
CA ASP A 90 -5.38 -0.08 -12.34
C ASP A 90 -5.22 1.04 -11.30
N VAL A 91 -6.30 1.36 -10.56
CA VAL A 91 -6.26 2.36 -9.49
C VAL A 91 -5.38 1.90 -8.32
N ALA A 92 -5.42 0.61 -7.95
CA ALA A 92 -4.57 0.05 -6.90
C ALA A 92 -3.09 0.17 -7.23
N SER A 93 -2.69 -0.12 -8.47
CA SER A 93 -1.30 0.00 -8.91
C SER A 93 -0.81 1.46 -8.84
N LEU A 94 -1.64 2.42 -9.28
CA LEU A 94 -1.32 3.85 -9.13
C LEU A 94 -1.17 4.28 -7.65
N ILE A 95 -2.02 3.74 -6.77
CA ILE A 95 -1.90 4.00 -5.32
C ILE A 95 -0.58 3.39 -4.79
N ALA A 96 -0.24 2.17 -5.19
CA ALA A 96 1.01 1.51 -4.79
C ALA A 96 2.24 2.32 -5.23
N ASP A 97 2.25 2.87 -6.44
CA ASP A 97 3.31 3.76 -6.92
C ASP A 97 3.47 5.02 -6.04
N VAL A 98 2.35 5.62 -5.64
CA VAL A 98 2.36 6.79 -4.74
C VAL A 98 2.93 6.42 -3.38
N TRP A 99 2.52 5.29 -2.82
CA TRP A 99 3.10 4.77 -1.58
C TRP A 99 4.61 4.58 -1.71
N LEU A 100 5.04 3.95 -2.80
CA LEU A 100 6.45 3.67 -3.05
C LEU A 100 7.31 4.92 -3.17
N ALA A 101 6.83 5.90 -3.94
CA ALA A 101 7.51 7.17 -4.11
C ALA A 101 7.68 7.93 -2.78
N ASN A 102 6.64 7.92 -1.92
CA ASN A 102 6.70 8.56 -0.62
C ASN A 102 7.59 7.80 0.36
N LEU A 103 7.58 6.47 0.33
CA LEU A 103 8.49 5.64 1.12
C LEU A 103 9.96 5.93 0.79
N ILE A 104 10.32 5.95 -0.49
CA ILE A 104 11.68 6.26 -0.94
C ILE A 104 12.08 7.67 -0.48
N ALA A 105 11.13 8.62 -0.45
CA ALA A 105 11.39 9.96 0.07
C ALA A 105 11.65 10.00 1.58
N VAL A 106 10.91 9.21 2.38
CA VAL A 106 11.16 9.08 3.83
C VAL A 106 12.52 8.46 4.10
N ILE A 107 12.82 7.35 3.41
CA ILE A 107 14.07 6.61 3.55
C ILE A 107 15.28 7.47 3.19
N GLY A 108 15.17 8.27 2.12
CA GLY A 108 16.21 9.21 1.70
C GLY A 108 16.30 10.46 2.58
N GLY A 109 15.54 10.55 3.67
CA GLY A 109 15.51 11.72 4.57
C GLY A 109 14.96 12.99 3.93
N ARG A 110 14.23 12.88 2.81
CA ARG A 110 13.67 14.04 2.06
C ARG A 110 12.37 14.55 2.68
N ILE A 111 11.61 13.67 3.33
CA ILE A 111 10.37 13.98 4.06
C ILE A 111 10.30 13.12 5.32
N ASP A 112 9.52 13.54 6.31
CA ASP A 112 9.19 12.68 7.46
C ASP A 112 7.99 11.76 7.16
N ALA A 113 7.73 10.84 8.09
CA ALA A 113 6.66 9.86 7.97
C ALA A 113 5.26 10.51 7.98
N ASP A 114 5.07 11.60 8.71
CA ASP A 114 3.77 12.26 8.86
C ASP A 114 3.39 12.98 7.55
N LEU A 115 4.34 13.66 6.91
CA LEU A 115 4.18 14.27 5.60
C LEU A 115 3.95 13.21 4.51
N ALA A 116 4.62 12.06 4.60
CA ALA A 116 4.37 10.94 3.70
C ALA A 116 2.92 10.44 3.83
N ARG A 117 2.44 10.24 5.07
CA ARG A 117 1.06 9.84 5.34
C ARG A 117 0.06 10.82 4.75
N GLU A 118 0.25 12.11 4.99
CA GLU A 118 -0.66 13.15 4.50
C GLU A 118 -0.73 13.14 2.95
N ARG A 119 0.42 12.98 2.29
CA ARG A 119 0.49 12.88 0.81
C ARG A 119 -0.25 11.66 0.29
N ILE A 120 -0.01 10.49 0.87
CA ILE A 120 -0.66 9.25 0.49
C ILE A 120 -2.19 9.35 0.66
N ASP A 121 -2.64 9.84 1.82
CA ASP A 121 -4.08 9.99 2.12
C ASP A 121 -4.76 10.95 1.14
N ARG A 122 -4.12 12.07 0.83
CA ARG A 122 -4.64 13.08 -0.11
C ARG A 122 -4.72 12.54 -1.53
N THR A 123 -3.66 11.92 -2.03
CA THR A 123 -3.60 11.41 -3.40
C THR A 123 -4.53 10.23 -3.60
N THR A 124 -4.56 9.29 -2.65
CA THR A 124 -5.51 8.15 -2.69
C THR A 124 -6.95 8.67 -2.77
N ARG A 125 -7.29 9.66 -1.95
CA ARG A 125 -8.62 10.29 -1.99
C ARG A 125 -8.95 10.91 -3.35
N GLN A 126 -7.98 11.58 -3.99
CA GLN A 126 -8.17 12.18 -5.31
C GLN A 126 -8.35 11.13 -6.42
N LEU A 127 -7.53 10.08 -6.42
CA LEU A 127 -7.61 8.98 -7.39
C LEU A 127 -8.96 8.26 -7.34
N VAL A 128 -9.50 8.08 -6.13
CA VAL A 128 -10.79 7.39 -5.94
C VAL A 128 -11.99 8.33 -6.11
N HIS A 129 -11.85 9.65 -5.96
CA HIS A 129 -12.93 10.59 -6.28
C HIS A 129 -13.01 10.94 -7.77
N GLY A 130 -11.88 11.06 -8.45
CA GLY A 130 -11.83 11.40 -9.88
C GLY A 130 -12.52 10.36 -10.77
N THR A 131 -12.66 9.13 -10.29
CA THR A 131 -13.35 8.02 -10.96
C THR A 131 -14.88 8.08 -10.87
N HIS A 132 -15.46 8.96 -10.04
CA HIS A 132 -16.91 9.14 -9.92
C HIS A 132 -17.47 10.29 -10.79
N THR A 133 -16.62 10.99 -11.56
CA THR A 133 -17.00 12.22 -12.31
C THR A 133 -17.29 12.02 -13.79
N THR A 134 -17.68 10.82 -14.24
CA THR A 134 -18.10 10.60 -15.63
C THR A 134 -19.57 10.18 -15.67
N THR A 135 -20.46 11.16 -15.85
CA THR A 135 -21.84 10.99 -16.33
C THR A 135 -22.17 12.15 -17.25
#